data_AF-R2PDX5-F1
#
_entry.id   AF-R2PDX5-F1
#
_cell.length_a   1.000
_cell.length_b   1.000
_cell.length_c   1.000
_cell.angle_alpha   90.00
_cell.angle_beta   90.00
_cell.angle_gamma   90.00
#
_symmetry.space_group_name_H-M   'P 1'
#
loop_
_entity.id
_entity.type
_entity.pdbx_description
1 polymer ?
#
loop_
_entity_poly.entity_id
_entity_poly.type
_entity_poly.pdbx_seq_one_letter_code
_entity_poly.pdbx_strand_id
1 'polypeptide(L)' 'MTIKNCDVALVIKLILREIVWAKLVSKSFEVHFGYDYYLYVCSSKVLRKSIVQITKNGLFVEEVRSPYL' A
#
# COMPACT_ATOMS: atom_id res chain seq x y z
N MET A 1 -11.14 11.59 -2.66
CA MET A 1 -11.18 12.27 -1.35
C MET A 1 -9.77 12.29 -0.77
N THR A 2 -9.25 13.45 -0.40
CA THR A 2 -7.89 13.60 0.15
C THR A 2 -7.98 13.94 1.64
N ILE A 3 -7.48 13.06 2.51
CA ILE A 3 -7.53 13.24 3.97
C ILE A 3 -6.14 13.66 4.46
N LYS A 4 -6.04 14.80 5.16
CA LYS A 4 -4.79 15.33 5.72
C LYS A 4 -4.81 15.22 7.25
N ASN A 5 -3.64 15.07 7.89
CA ASN A 5 -3.47 15.04 9.35
C ASN A 5 -4.36 14.00 10.08
N CYS A 6 -4.62 12.87 9.44
CA CYS A 6 -5.44 11.79 10.01
C CYS A 6 -4.56 10.69 10.59
N ASP A 7 -5.12 9.95 11.56
CA ASP A 7 -4.53 8.69 12.01
C ASP A 7 -4.56 7.69 10.84
N VAL A 8 -3.39 7.41 10.28
CA VAL A 8 -3.21 6.48 9.15
C VAL A 8 -3.74 5.09 9.49
N ALA A 9 -3.59 4.65 10.75
CA ALA A 9 -4.08 3.34 11.16
C ALA A 9 -5.62 3.29 11.15
N LEU A 10 -6.28 4.38 11.54
CA LEU A 10 -7.74 4.48 11.44
C LEU A 10 -8.20 4.44 9.97
N VAL A 11 -7.54 5.20 9.09
CA VAL A 11 -7.89 5.21 7.66
C VAL A 11 -7.72 3.82 7.04
N ILE A 12 -6.61 3.13 7.31
CA ILE A 12 -6.38 1.76 6.84
C ILE A 12 -7.48 0.83 7.35
N LYS A 13 -7.86 0.92 8.63
CA LYS A 13 -8.96 0.12 9.20
C LYS A 13 -10.29 0.35 8.50
N LEU A 14 -10.59 1.58 8.09
CA LEU A 14 -11.83 1.91 7.36
C LEU A 14 -11.79 1.40 5.91
N ILE A 15 -10.63 1.51 5.24
CA ILE A 15 -10.45 0.97 3.88
C ILE A 15 -10.63 -0.54 3.86
N LEU A 16 -9.95 -1.26 4.78
CA LEU A 16 -10.04 -2.72 4.89
C LEU A 16 -11.43 -3.24 5.30
N ARG A 17 -12.31 -2.38 5.79
CA ARG A 17 -13.73 -2.69 6.10
C ARG A 17 -14.68 -2.22 5.00
N GLU A 18 -14.15 -1.73 3.89
CA GLU A 18 -14.92 -1.19 2.76
C GLU A 18 -15.84 -0.02 3.14
N ILE A 19 -15.54 0.69 4.23
CA ILE A 19 -16.30 1.86 4.67
C ILE A 19 -15.92 3.08 3.82
N VAL A 20 -14.65 3.16 3.39
CA VAL A 20 -14.14 4.23 2.52
C VAL A 20 -13.24 3.65 1.44
N TRP A 21 -13.33 4.20 0.23
CA TRP A 21 -12.40 3.88 -0.85
C TRP A 21 -11.35 4.98 -0.99
N ALA A 22 -10.11 4.67 -0.64
CA ALA A 22 -8.98 5.58 -0.79
C ALA A 22 -7.66 4.83 -1.04
N LYS A 23 -6.66 5.57 -1.50
CA LYS A 23 -5.26 5.14 -1.53
C LYS A 23 -4.43 6.05 -0.62
N LEU A 24 -3.32 5.54 -0.09
CA LEU A 24 -2.38 6.37 0.67
C LEU A 24 -1.34 6.93 -0.31
N VAL A 25 -1.12 8.24 -0.26
CA VAL A 25 -0.19 8.92 -1.17
C VAL A 25 0.81 9.73 -0.35
N SER A 26 2.09 9.54 -0.66
CA SER A 26 3.19 10.37 -0.16
C SER A 26 3.97 10.95 -1.35
N LYS A 27 4.99 11.78 -1.07
CA LYS A 27 5.86 12.29 -2.13
C LYS A 27 6.70 11.21 -2.82
N SER A 28 6.94 10.06 -2.17
CA SER A 28 7.92 9.05 -2.61
C SER A 28 7.30 7.69 -2.95
N PHE A 29 6.08 7.43 -2.49
CA PHE A 29 5.36 6.19 -2.79
C PHE A 29 3.85 6.34 -2.59
N GLU A 30 3.12 5.42 -3.20
CA GLU A 30 1.68 5.25 -3.04
C GLU A 30 1.35 3.83 -2.59
N VAL A 31 0.25 3.66 -1.87
CA VAL A 31 -0.26 2.37 -1.40
C VAL A 31 -1.71 2.21 -1.83
N HIS A 32 -1.96 1.15 -2.59
CA HIS A 32 -3.29 0.77 -3.06
C HIS A 32 -3.73 -0.51 -2.35
N PHE A 33 -4.99 -0.55 -1.94
CA PHE A 33 -5.61 -1.73 -1.33
C PHE A 33 -6.38 -2.45 -2.42
N GLY A 34 -5.94 -3.67 -2.74
CA GLY A 34 -6.61 -4.56 -3.67
C GLY A 34 -7.66 -5.41 -2.98
N TYR A 35 -8.34 -6.22 -3.78
CA TYR A 35 -9.18 -7.31 -3.29
C TYR A 35 -8.30 -8.52 -2.91
N ASP A 36 -8.89 -9.52 -2.27
CA ASP A 36 -8.24 -10.80 -1.95
C ASP A 36 -6.93 -10.66 -1.14
N TYR A 37 -6.91 -9.72 -0.20
CA TYR A 37 -5.78 -9.46 0.71
C TYR A 37 -4.50 -8.96 0.02
N TYR A 38 -4.59 -8.49 -1.24
CA TYR A 38 -3.46 -7.85 -1.92
C TYR A 38 -3.29 -6.39 -1.53
N LEU A 39 -2.03 -5.98 -1.39
CA LEU A 39 -1.61 -4.60 -1.18
C LEU A 39 -0.55 -4.25 -2.23
N TYR A 40 -0.72 -3.15 -2.94
CA TYR A 40 0.26 -2.68 -3.92
C TYR A 40 0.99 -1.46 -3.40
N VAL A 41 2.32 -1.52 -3.42
CA VAL A 41 3.19 -0.41 -3.04
C VAL A 41 3.92 0.10 -4.28
N CYS A 42 3.49 1.25 -4.77
CA CYS A 42 4.06 1.89 -5.94
C CYS A 42 5.15 2.87 -5.49
N SER A 43 6.40 2.65 -5.87
CA SER A 43 7.49 3.59 -5.56
C SER A 43 8.47 3.70 -6.72
N SER A 44 8.99 4.90 -6.97
CA SER A 44 10.08 5.12 -7.92
C SER A 44 11.41 4.53 -7.48
N LYS A 45 11.55 4.21 -6.18
CA LYS A 45 12.77 3.67 -5.60
C LYS A 45 12.47 2.57 -4.59
N VAL A 46 12.24 1.36 -5.09
CA VAL A 46 12.08 0.17 -4.26
C VAL A 46 13.44 -0.27 -3.71
N LEU A 47 13.55 -0.37 -2.38
CA LEU A 47 14.75 -0.88 -1.72
C LEU A 47 14.62 -2.41 -1.56
N ARG A 48 15.56 -3.18 -2.12
CA ARG A 48 15.61 -4.65 -1.93
C ARG A 48 15.58 -5.07 -0.46
N LYS A 49 16.16 -4.25 0.43
CA LYS A 49 16.12 -4.47 1.89
C LYS A 49 14.68 -4.54 2.42
N SER A 50 13.79 -3.69 1.93
CA SER A 50 12.37 -3.67 2.34
C SER A 50 11.66 -4.95 1.93
N ILE A 51 11.89 -5.41 0.69
CA ILE A 51 11.33 -6.69 0.20
C ILE A 51 11.78 -7.84 1.10
N VAL A 52 13.09 -7.96 1.36
CA VAL A 52 13.64 -9.01 2.23
C VAL A 52 13.02 -8.97 3.64
N GLN A 53 12.82 -7.78 4.21
CA GLN A 53 12.22 -7.64 5.52
C GLN A 53 10.73 -8.03 5.54
N ILE A 54 9.98 -7.65 4.51
CA ILE A 54 8.57 -8.02 4.35
C ILE A 54 8.43 -9.54 4.22
N THR A 55 9.26 -10.17 3.38
CA THR A 55 9.28 -11.64 3.23
C THR A 55 9.66 -12.35 4.52
N LYS A 56 10.62 -11.83 5.28
CA LYS A 56 10.97 -12.38 6.61
C LYS A 56 9.82 -12.32 7.62
N ASN A 57 8.90 -11.36 7.46
CA ASN A 57 7.69 -11.27 8.27
C ASN A 57 6.56 -12.21 7.80
N GLY A 58 6.85 -13.11 6.85
CA GLY A 58 5.91 -14.12 6.36
C GLY A 58 4.96 -13.62 5.26
N LEU A 59 5.18 -12.42 4.72
CA LEU A 59 4.37 -11.87 3.64
C LEU A 59 4.96 -12.26 2.28
N PHE A 60 4.09 -12.67 1.36
CA PHE A 60 4.45 -12.85 -0.04
C PHE A 60 4.66 -11.47 -0.70
N VAL A 61 5.70 -11.36 -1.52
CA VAL A 61 6.00 -10.13 -2.28
C VAL A 61 6.28 -10.52 -3.71
N GLU A 62 5.56 -9.89 -4.63
CA GLU A 62 5.78 -9.99 -6.06
C GLU A 62 6.06 -8.62 -6.67
N GLU A 63 6.99 -8.58 -7.63
CA GLU A 63 7.21 -7.40 -8.45
C GLU A 63 6.21 -7.43 -9.62
N VAL A 64 5.32 -6.45 -9.67
CA VAL A 64 4.28 -6.34 -10.69
C VAL A 64 4.38 -4.99 -11.38
N ARG A 65 4.24 -4.96 -12.70
CA ARG A 65 4.12 -3.72 -13.45
C ARG A 65 2.68 -3.19 -13.28
N SER A 66 2.54 -1.96 -12.79
CA SER A 66 1.22 -1.33 -12.67
C SER A 66 0.51 -1.34 -14.04
N PRO A 67 -0.76 -1.79 -14.12
CA PRO A 67 -1.53 -1.77 -15.36
C PRO A 67 -1.95 -0.35 -15.79
N TYR A 68 -1.71 0.65 -14.93
CA TYR A 68 -2.04 2.05 -15.16
C TYR A 68 -0.83 2.89 -15.62
N LEU A 69 0.27 2.23 -16.00
CA LEU A 69 1.48 2.83 -16.60
C LEU A 69 1.41 2.86 -18.13
#